data_AF-A0A959X3Z5-F1
#
_entry.id   AF-A0A959X3Z5-F1
#
_cell.length_a   1.000
_cell.length_b   1.000
_cell.length_c   1.000
_cell.angle_alpha   90.00
_cell.angle_beta   90.00
_cell.angle_gamma   90.00
#
_symmetry.space_group_name_H-M   'P 1'
#
loop_
_entity.id
_entity.type
_entity.pdbx_description
1 polymer ?
#
loop_
_entity_poly.entity_id
_entity_poly.type
_entity_poly.pdbx_seq_one_letter_code
_entity_poly.pdbx_strand_id
1 'polypeptide(L)'
;MTSPVDATTTAAWADLHTLKDALVPDLRAWFAADPRRAEELTFDLADLRVDLSKNLITDDVVAALLRLADQVDLPGRRAAMFGGEHINVTEDRAVLHTALRLPRDAELLVDGQDVVADVHEVLDKMYAFAEKVRSGEWVGVTGKRIETVVNIGIGGSDLGPVMVYEALIPYVQDGLTCRFVSNIDPADCAEKVADLDPETTLFIVASKTFTTLETLTNARMARDWFLGTLVDGGVIEDTDDARRGAIAKHFVAVSTALDKVAEFGIDPVNAFGFWNWVGGRYSVDSAVGLPVAIAIGPDGFRDFLAGFHAVDQHFLTEAPERNVPLLMGLLNVWYVNFFGAHSHAVLPYAQYLHRF
;
A
#
# COMPACT_ATOMS: atom_id res chain seq x y z
N MET A 1 -24.19 13.32 1.77
CA MET A 1 -23.93 12.66 0.47
C MET A 1 -25.21 12.29 -0.23
N THR A 2 -25.29 12.55 -1.52
CA THR A 2 -26.35 12.05 -2.42
C THR A 2 -26.21 10.53 -2.55
N SER A 3 -27.34 9.82 -2.61
CA SER A 3 -27.35 8.37 -2.87
C SER A 3 -26.60 8.05 -4.15
N PRO A 4 -25.86 6.93 -4.23
CA PRO A 4 -25.23 6.50 -5.46
C PRO A 4 -26.21 6.42 -6.62
N VAL A 5 -25.81 7.00 -7.76
CA VAL A 5 -26.54 6.85 -9.02
C VAL A 5 -26.36 5.42 -9.49
N ASP A 6 -27.46 4.71 -9.74
CA ASP A 6 -27.40 3.39 -10.36
C ASP A 6 -26.98 3.56 -11.83
N ALA A 7 -25.73 3.17 -12.12
CA ALA A 7 -25.14 3.26 -13.45
C ALA A 7 -26.02 2.61 -14.53
N THR A 8 -26.73 1.53 -14.22
CA THR A 8 -27.54 0.77 -15.19
C THR A 8 -28.78 1.52 -15.65
N THR A 9 -29.20 2.54 -14.91
CA THR A 9 -30.36 3.38 -15.22
C THR A 9 -30.02 4.61 -16.06
N THR A 10 -28.73 4.85 -16.30
CA THR A 10 -28.24 6.03 -17.02
C THR A 10 -28.42 5.87 -18.54
N ALA A 11 -28.57 6.99 -19.26
CA ALA A 11 -28.69 6.95 -20.72
C ALA A 11 -27.40 6.45 -21.37
N ALA A 12 -26.24 6.84 -20.82
CA ALA A 12 -24.93 6.37 -21.30
C ALA A 12 -24.78 4.85 -21.21
N TRP A 13 -25.37 4.20 -20.20
CA TRP A 13 -25.37 2.74 -20.09
C TRP A 13 -26.14 2.06 -21.21
N ALA A 14 -27.33 2.58 -21.55
CA ALA A 14 -28.12 2.08 -22.68
C ALA A 14 -27.40 2.30 -24.02
N ASP A 15 -26.73 3.45 -24.19
CA ASP A 15 -25.89 3.74 -25.36
C ASP A 15 -24.75 2.72 -25.48
N LEU A 16 -24.06 2.41 -24.38
CA LEU A 16 -22.96 1.44 -24.35
C LEU A 16 -23.41 0.03 -24.76
N HIS A 17 -24.62 -0.40 -24.38
CA HIS A 17 -25.19 -1.65 -24.89
C HIS A 17 -25.41 -1.60 -26.40
N THR A 18 -26.00 -0.52 -26.90
CA THR A 18 -26.24 -0.34 -28.34
C THR A 18 -24.92 -0.35 -29.12
N LEU A 19 -23.91 0.36 -28.63
CA LEU A 19 -22.57 0.38 -29.22
C LEU A 19 -21.93 -1.01 -29.17
N LYS A 20 -22.07 -1.73 -28.05
CA LYS A 20 -21.53 -3.09 -27.90
C LYS A 20 -22.14 -4.09 -28.88
N ASP A 21 -23.45 -4.00 -29.11
CA ASP A 21 -24.21 -4.88 -30.00
C ASP A 21 -23.89 -4.60 -31.48
N ALA A 22 -23.63 -3.32 -31.81
CA ALA A 22 -23.21 -2.91 -33.15
C ALA A 22 -21.71 -3.15 -33.41
N LEU A 23 -20.90 -3.27 -32.36
CA LEU A 23 -19.44 -3.40 -32.49
C LEU A 23 -19.07 -4.76 -33.09
N VAL A 24 -18.38 -4.72 -34.23
CA VAL A 24 -17.69 -5.88 -34.82
C VAL A 24 -16.19 -5.69 -34.57
N PRO A 25 -15.58 -6.38 -33.58
CA PRO A 25 -14.19 -6.17 -33.23
C PRO A 25 -13.23 -6.63 -34.33
N ASP A 26 -12.43 -5.71 -34.87
CA ASP A 26 -11.29 -6.04 -35.72
C ASP A 26 -10.16 -5.04 -35.48
N LEU A 27 -9.37 -5.29 -34.43
CA LEU A 27 -8.23 -4.44 -34.07
C LEU A 27 -7.26 -4.28 -35.26
N ARG A 28 -7.02 -5.33 -36.04
CA ARG A 28 -6.07 -5.24 -37.16
C ARG A 28 -6.56 -4.27 -38.21
N ALA A 29 -7.85 -4.33 -38.57
CA ALA A 29 -8.45 -3.37 -39.48
C ALA A 29 -8.45 -1.95 -38.90
N TRP A 30 -8.70 -1.78 -37.60
CA TRP A 30 -8.69 -0.46 -36.96
C TRP A 30 -7.30 0.19 -36.98
N PHE A 31 -6.24 -0.56 -36.67
CA PHE A 31 -4.86 -0.05 -36.80
C PHE A 31 -4.45 0.21 -38.27
N ALA A 32 -4.99 -0.55 -39.22
CA ALA A 32 -4.73 -0.31 -40.64
C ALA A 32 -5.46 0.93 -41.18
N ALA A 33 -6.68 1.18 -40.69
CA ALA A 33 -7.49 2.33 -41.07
C ALA A 33 -7.02 3.64 -40.42
N ASP A 34 -6.52 3.55 -39.17
CA ASP A 34 -5.95 4.68 -38.45
C ASP A 34 -4.51 4.35 -37.97
N PRO A 35 -3.49 4.77 -38.75
CA PRO A 35 -2.09 4.59 -38.39
C PRO A 35 -1.66 5.34 -37.12
N ARG A 36 -2.43 6.33 -36.64
CA ARG A 36 -2.12 7.12 -35.44
C ARG A 36 -2.82 6.61 -34.19
N ARG A 37 -3.69 5.59 -34.29
CA ARG A 37 -4.42 5.01 -33.16
C ARG A 37 -3.55 4.73 -31.95
N ALA A 38 -2.35 4.19 -32.17
CA ALA A 38 -1.40 3.93 -31.08
C ALA A 38 -1.00 5.24 -30.38
N GLU A 39 -0.58 6.25 -31.13
CA GLU A 39 -0.19 7.55 -30.60
C GLU A 39 -1.34 8.24 -29.85
N GLU A 40 -2.55 8.23 -30.44
CA GLU A 40 -3.73 8.90 -29.90
C GLU A 40 -4.27 8.26 -28.61
N LEU A 41 -4.12 6.93 -28.46
CA LEU A 41 -4.56 6.17 -27.27
C LEU A 41 -3.41 5.76 -26.36
N THR A 42 -2.25 6.39 -26.49
CA THR A 42 -1.16 6.21 -25.53
C THR A 42 -0.96 7.51 -24.76
N PHE A 43 -0.84 7.42 -23.44
CA PHE A 43 -0.78 8.56 -22.54
C PHE A 43 0.49 8.51 -21.70
N ASP A 44 0.98 9.68 -21.30
CA ASP A 44 2.00 9.81 -20.27
C ASP A 44 1.30 9.96 -18.91
N LEU A 45 1.79 9.27 -17.88
CA LEU A 45 1.34 9.34 -16.48
C LEU A 45 2.59 9.38 -15.60
N ALA A 46 3.00 10.58 -15.18
CA ALA A 46 4.33 10.78 -14.59
C ALA A 46 5.41 10.15 -15.50
N ASP A 47 6.24 9.25 -14.97
CA ASP A 47 7.29 8.55 -15.73
C ASP A 47 6.78 7.32 -16.51
N LEU A 48 5.48 7.02 -16.46
CA LEU A 48 4.88 5.86 -17.12
C LEU A 48 4.34 6.23 -18.50
N ARG A 49 4.53 5.31 -19.46
CA ARG A 49 3.81 5.33 -20.74
C ARG A 49 2.74 4.26 -20.76
N VAL A 50 1.48 4.67 -20.91
CA VAL A 50 0.32 3.78 -20.84
C VAL A 50 -0.37 3.71 -22.20
N ASP A 51 -0.27 2.56 -22.87
CA ASP A 51 -0.89 2.28 -24.17
C ASP A 51 -2.26 1.59 -23.98
N LEU A 52 -3.34 2.29 -24.31
CA LEU A 52 -4.72 1.77 -24.28
C LEU A 52 -5.24 1.42 -25.69
N SER A 53 -4.43 1.53 -26.74
CA SER A 53 -4.85 1.40 -28.15
C SER A 53 -5.36 0.01 -28.55
N LYS A 54 -4.92 -1.03 -27.83
CA LYS A 54 -5.26 -2.44 -28.07
C LYS A 54 -6.55 -2.88 -27.38
N ASN A 55 -7.28 -1.94 -26.77
CA ASN A 55 -8.61 -2.20 -26.24
C ASN A 55 -9.68 -2.17 -27.35
N LEU A 56 -10.79 -2.87 -27.12
CA LEU A 56 -11.92 -2.99 -28.05
C LEU A 56 -12.83 -1.76 -27.96
N ILE A 57 -12.28 -0.60 -28.31
CA ILE A 57 -12.91 0.71 -28.18
C ILE A 57 -12.80 1.51 -29.47
N THR A 58 -13.83 2.31 -29.74
CA THR A 58 -13.86 3.38 -30.76
C THR A 58 -14.08 4.72 -30.06
N ASP A 59 -13.95 5.83 -30.79
CA ASP A 59 -14.19 7.18 -30.23
C ASP A 59 -15.59 7.31 -29.63
N ASP A 60 -16.60 6.73 -30.29
CA ASP A 60 -17.98 6.71 -29.79
C ASP A 60 -18.11 5.96 -28.46
N VAL A 61 -17.40 4.83 -28.31
CA VAL A 61 -17.36 4.06 -27.06
C VAL A 61 -16.66 4.85 -25.95
N VAL A 62 -15.52 5.47 -26.25
CA VAL A 62 -14.81 6.32 -25.27
C VAL A 62 -15.70 7.49 -24.84
N ALA A 63 -16.34 8.18 -25.78
CA ALA A 63 -17.25 9.27 -25.48
C ALA A 63 -18.44 8.81 -24.62
N ALA A 64 -19.01 7.62 -24.89
CA ALA A 64 -20.09 7.07 -24.08
C ALA A 64 -19.65 6.67 -22.67
N LEU A 65 -18.45 6.10 -22.52
CA LEU A 65 -17.86 5.79 -21.21
C LEU A 65 -17.61 7.06 -20.39
N LEU A 66 -17.11 8.13 -21.01
CA LEU A 66 -16.92 9.42 -20.34
C LEU A 66 -18.26 10.07 -19.95
N ARG A 67 -19.29 9.96 -20.79
CA ARG A 67 -20.67 10.37 -20.41
C ARG A 67 -21.21 9.55 -19.25
N LEU A 68 -20.91 8.26 -19.18
CA LEU A 68 -21.30 7.43 -18.03
C LEU A 68 -20.63 7.94 -16.76
N ALA A 69 -19.33 8.24 -16.79
CA ALA A 69 -18.59 8.79 -15.66
C ALA A 69 -19.21 10.11 -15.14
N ASP A 70 -19.62 10.98 -16.05
CA ASP A 70 -20.34 12.23 -15.73
C ASP A 70 -21.73 11.96 -15.12
N GLN A 71 -22.53 11.09 -15.74
CA GLN A 71 -23.89 10.77 -15.29
C GLN A 71 -23.95 10.10 -13.91
N VAL A 72 -22.87 9.43 -13.49
CA VAL A 72 -22.75 8.84 -12.13
C VAL A 72 -22.04 9.74 -11.12
N ASP A 73 -21.73 10.99 -11.53
CA ASP A 73 -21.01 11.99 -10.76
C ASP A 73 -19.65 11.48 -10.23
N LEU A 74 -18.87 10.84 -11.10
CA LEU A 74 -17.51 10.40 -10.76
C LEU A 74 -16.62 11.58 -10.30
N PRO A 75 -16.64 12.77 -10.95
CA PRO A 75 -15.85 13.91 -10.49
C PRO A 75 -16.23 14.37 -9.08
N GLY A 76 -17.53 14.43 -8.74
CA GLY A 76 -17.99 14.77 -7.40
C GLY A 76 -17.59 13.72 -6.37
N ARG A 77 -17.70 12.43 -6.69
CA ARG A 77 -17.24 11.33 -5.81
C ARG A 77 -15.74 11.36 -5.56
N ARG A 78 -14.95 11.66 -6.60
CA ARG A 78 -13.51 11.87 -6.48
C ARG A 78 -13.22 13.04 -5.54
N ALA A 79 -13.87 14.18 -5.75
CA ALA A 79 -13.69 15.36 -4.89
C ALA A 79 -14.06 15.06 -3.43
N ALA A 80 -15.17 14.36 -3.18
CA ALA A 80 -15.59 13.93 -1.85
C ALA A 80 -14.55 13.01 -1.18
N MET A 81 -13.97 12.06 -1.92
CA MET A 81 -12.91 11.19 -1.41
C MET A 81 -11.68 11.99 -0.98
N PHE A 82 -11.16 12.84 -1.87
CA PHE A 82 -9.96 13.63 -1.61
C PHE A 82 -10.17 14.72 -0.55
N GLY A 83 -11.41 15.23 -0.43
CA GLY A 83 -11.80 16.19 0.61
C GLY A 83 -12.05 15.56 1.99
N GLY A 84 -11.99 14.23 2.11
CA GLY A 84 -12.16 13.54 3.38
C GLY A 84 -13.60 13.35 3.83
N GLU A 85 -14.57 13.45 2.91
CA GLU A 85 -15.94 13.08 3.23
C GLU A 85 -16.06 11.59 3.58
N HIS A 86 -17.05 11.24 4.40
CA HIS A 86 -17.30 9.87 4.87
C HIS A 86 -17.89 8.94 3.79
N ILE A 87 -17.16 8.71 2.70
CA ILE A 87 -17.66 7.96 1.54
C ILE A 87 -17.75 6.45 1.80
N ASN A 88 -17.11 5.95 2.85
CA ASN A 88 -17.33 4.59 3.34
C ASN A 88 -18.61 4.57 4.20
N VAL A 89 -19.75 4.50 3.52
CA VAL A 89 -21.08 4.66 4.14
C VAL A 89 -21.45 3.58 5.14
N THR A 90 -20.89 2.37 5.04
CA THR A 90 -21.22 1.26 5.95
C THR A 90 -20.49 1.36 7.29
N GLU A 91 -19.34 2.01 7.31
CA GLU A 91 -18.54 2.22 8.52
C GLU A 91 -18.51 3.67 9.00
N ASP A 92 -19.14 4.58 8.23
CA ASP A 92 -19.14 6.03 8.45
C ASP A 92 -17.72 6.59 8.62
N ARG A 93 -16.89 6.44 7.57
CA ARG A 93 -15.47 6.85 7.60
C ARG A 93 -15.04 7.54 6.32
N ALA A 94 -14.11 8.48 6.47
CA ALA A 94 -13.32 9.00 5.36
C ALA A 94 -12.44 7.89 4.72
N VAL A 95 -12.04 8.09 3.46
CA VAL A 95 -11.14 7.20 2.71
C VAL A 95 -10.01 8.05 2.15
N LEU A 96 -8.89 8.11 2.87
CA LEU A 96 -7.90 9.19 2.71
C LEU A 96 -6.46 8.71 2.55
N HIS A 97 -6.23 7.53 1.99
CA HIS A 97 -4.88 7.04 1.69
C HIS A 97 -4.05 8.04 0.85
N THR A 98 -4.69 8.89 0.04
CA THR A 98 -4.05 9.98 -0.70
C THR A 98 -3.40 11.04 0.21
N ALA A 99 -3.93 11.24 1.42
CA ALA A 99 -3.37 12.17 2.41
C ALA A 99 -1.98 11.73 2.91
N LEU A 100 -1.66 10.44 2.85
CA LEU A 100 -0.37 9.88 3.29
C LEU A 100 0.83 10.40 2.49
N ARG A 101 0.58 10.92 1.28
CA ARG A 101 1.60 11.46 0.38
C ARG A 101 1.32 12.91 -0.04
N LEU A 102 0.56 13.66 0.76
CA LEU A 102 0.42 15.09 0.53
C LEU A 102 1.72 15.84 0.91
N PRO A 103 2.09 16.91 0.17
CA PRO A 103 3.15 17.82 0.56
C PRO A 103 2.93 18.37 1.98
N ARG A 104 4.02 18.72 2.66
CA ARG A 104 3.98 19.19 4.06
C ARG A 104 3.23 20.51 4.24
N ASP A 105 3.14 21.30 3.19
CA ASP A 105 2.43 22.58 3.12
C ASP A 105 1.00 22.45 2.56
N ALA A 106 0.52 21.24 2.28
CA ALA A 106 -0.86 21.01 1.92
C ALA A 106 -1.79 21.21 3.12
N GLU A 107 -3.04 21.59 2.84
CA GLU A 107 -4.07 21.78 3.85
C GLU A 107 -5.18 20.74 3.68
N LEU A 108 -5.45 19.96 4.72
CA LEU A 108 -6.58 19.04 4.77
C LEU A 108 -7.06 18.86 6.20
N LEU A 109 -8.24 19.42 6.50
CA LEU A 109 -8.90 19.30 7.80
C LEU A 109 -10.05 18.31 7.70
N VAL A 110 -10.05 17.29 8.55
CA VAL A 110 -11.10 16.25 8.58
C VAL A 110 -11.51 16.07 10.03
N ASP A 111 -12.81 16.19 10.32
CA ASP A 111 -13.36 16.11 11.69
C ASP A 111 -12.66 17.05 12.70
N GLY A 112 -12.16 18.19 12.22
CA GLY A 112 -11.43 19.18 13.05
C GLY A 112 -9.97 18.83 13.32
N GLN A 113 -9.43 17.79 12.68
CA GLN A 113 -8.03 17.34 12.78
C GLN A 113 -7.23 17.72 11.53
N ASP A 114 -6.03 18.25 11.74
CA ASP A 114 -5.06 18.52 10.67
C ASP A 114 -4.39 17.20 10.26
N VAL A 115 -4.92 16.59 9.21
CA VAL A 115 -4.49 15.27 8.75
C VAL A 115 -3.07 15.32 8.21
N VAL A 116 -2.68 16.42 7.56
CA VAL A 116 -1.35 16.54 6.96
C VAL A 116 -0.29 16.63 8.04
N ALA A 117 -0.51 17.45 9.07
CA ALA A 117 0.42 17.56 10.20
C ALA A 117 0.65 16.22 10.88
N ASP A 118 -0.41 15.47 11.18
CA ASP A 118 -0.32 14.15 11.80
C ASP A 118 0.45 13.15 10.93
N VAL A 119 0.20 13.14 9.62
CA VAL A 119 0.92 12.29 8.66
C VAL A 119 2.41 12.56 8.72
N HIS A 120 2.80 13.83 8.63
CA HIS A 120 4.21 14.21 8.63
C HIS A 120 4.88 13.96 9.99
N GLU A 121 4.17 14.04 11.11
CA GLU A 121 4.71 13.62 12.42
C GLU A 121 5.10 12.13 12.42
N VAL A 122 4.22 11.27 11.93
CA VAL A 122 4.48 9.82 11.86
C VAL A 122 5.60 9.53 10.86
N LEU A 123 5.60 10.16 9.68
CA LEU A 123 6.66 9.99 8.69
C LEU A 123 8.03 10.45 9.23
N ASP A 124 8.10 11.59 9.90
CA ASP A 124 9.33 12.09 10.52
C ASP A 124 9.84 11.10 11.58
N LYS A 125 8.94 10.53 12.40
CA LYS A 125 9.29 9.48 13.37
C LYS A 125 9.79 8.21 12.68
N MET A 126 9.14 7.76 11.62
CA MET A 126 9.55 6.59 10.83
C MET A 126 10.93 6.80 10.21
N TYR A 127 11.17 7.95 9.60
CA TYR A 127 12.44 8.27 8.97
C TYR A 127 13.58 8.36 9.98
N ALA A 128 13.35 8.99 11.13
CA ALA A 128 14.32 9.03 12.21
C ALA A 128 14.67 7.62 12.69
N PHE A 129 13.67 6.74 12.86
CA PHE A 129 13.92 5.35 13.26
C PHE A 129 14.65 4.55 12.17
N ALA A 130 14.23 4.67 10.91
CA ALA A 130 14.86 4.02 9.78
C ALA A 130 16.34 4.39 9.69
N GLU A 131 16.68 5.67 9.84
CA GLU A 131 18.06 6.13 9.80
C GLU A 131 18.90 5.55 10.96
N LYS A 132 18.32 5.44 12.16
CA LYS A 132 19.02 4.80 13.30
C LYS A 132 19.35 3.33 13.03
N VAL A 133 18.40 2.57 12.48
CA VAL A 133 18.62 1.16 12.12
C VAL A 133 19.69 1.05 11.04
N ARG A 134 19.58 1.87 9.98
CA ARG A 134 20.47 1.85 8.82
C ARG A 134 21.91 2.22 9.15
N SER A 135 22.09 3.29 9.93
CA SER A 135 23.40 3.78 10.39
C SER A 135 24.07 2.87 11.43
N GLY A 136 23.29 2.00 12.09
CA GLY A 136 23.75 1.18 13.20
C GLY A 136 23.78 1.89 14.54
N GLU A 137 23.16 3.08 14.66
CA GLU A 137 22.88 3.69 15.97
C GLU A 137 21.90 2.82 16.78
N TRP A 138 20.88 2.25 16.11
CA TRP A 138 20.03 1.25 16.71
C TRP A 138 20.72 -0.12 16.68
N VAL A 139 21.01 -0.62 17.88
CA VAL A 139 21.74 -1.87 18.08
C VAL A 139 20.91 -2.87 18.86
N GLY A 140 21.21 -4.15 18.64
CA GLY A 140 20.62 -5.25 19.39
C GLY A 140 21.06 -5.27 20.86
N VAL A 141 20.61 -6.31 21.56
CA VAL A 141 20.83 -6.47 23.01
C VAL A 141 22.32 -6.50 23.38
N THR A 142 23.18 -7.01 22.47
CA THR A 142 24.63 -7.09 22.63
C THR A 142 25.43 -5.94 21.99
N GLY A 143 24.74 -4.95 21.42
CA GLY A 143 25.40 -3.83 20.75
C GLY A 143 25.78 -4.08 19.30
N LYS A 144 25.45 -5.25 18.74
CA LYS A 144 25.58 -5.52 17.30
C LYS A 144 24.56 -4.70 16.50
N ARG A 145 24.94 -4.30 15.28
CA ARG A 145 24.05 -3.63 14.33
C ARG A 145 22.95 -4.59 13.87
N ILE A 146 21.76 -4.05 13.60
CA ILE A 146 20.67 -4.82 12.97
C ILE A 146 21.00 -5.12 11.51
N GLU A 147 20.85 -6.38 11.12
CA GLU A 147 21.11 -6.89 9.76
C GLU A 147 19.84 -7.45 9.11
N THR A 148 18.89 -7.93 9.92
CA THR A 148 17.61 -8.46 9.41
C THR A 148 16.43 -7.77 10.07
N VAL A 149 15.44 -7.39 9.27
CA VAL A 149 14.14 -6.88 9.71
C VAL A 149 13.07 -7.90 9.36
N VAL A 150 12.27 -8.33 10.33
CA VAL A 150 11.17 -9.27 10.13
C VAL A 150 9.85 -8.52 10.35
N ASN A 151 9.11 -8.28 9.26
CA ASN A 151 7.75 -7.78 9.34
C ASN A 151 6.79 -8.93 9.66
N ILE A 152 5.91 -8.73 10.65
CA ILE A 152 4.88 -9.68 11.04
C ILE A 152 3.52 -9.00 10.85
N GLY A 153 2.77 -9.43 9.84
CA GLY A 153 1.49 -8.81 9.47
C GLY A 153 0.74 -9.70 8.49
N ILE A 154 -0.54 -9.46 8.26
CA ILE A 154 -1.33 -10.22 7.27
C ILE A 154 -2.13 -9.27 6.38
N GLY A 155 -2.39 -9.71 5.14
CA GLY A 155 -3.17 -8.97 4.16
C GLY A 155 -2.54 -7.61 3.86
N GLY A 156 -3.23 -6.52 4.17
CA GLY A 156 -2.73 -5.16 3.94
C GLY A 156 -1.42 -4.83 4.68
N SER A 157 -1.21 -5.43 5.85
CA SER A 157 0.02 -5.25 6.65
C SER A 157 1.22 -6.07 6.14
N ASP A 158 1.05 -6.79 5.03
CA ASP A 158 2.06 -7.71 4.47
C ASP A 158 2.23 -7.54 2.97
N LEU A 159 1.14 -7.68 2.20
CA LEU A 159 1.15 -7.74 0.74
C LEU A 159 1.77 -6.49 0.10
N GLY A 160 1.42 -5.30 0.59
CA GLY A 160 2.03 -4.05 0.14
C GLY A 160 3.53 -3.98 0.45
N PRO A 161 3.94 -4.09 1.72
CA PRO A 161 5.35 -4.11 2.11
C PRO A 161 6.21 -5.13 1.37
N VAL A 162 5.78 -6.39 1.25
CA VAL A 162 6.55 -7.42 0.53
C VAL A 162 6.65 -7.11 -0.95
N MET A 163 5.57 -6.65 -1.59
CA MET A 163 5.57 -6.28 -3.00
C MET A 163 6.57 -5.15 -3.28
N VAL A 164 6.53 -4.07 -2.47
CA VAL A 164 7.42 -2.93 -2.66
C VAL A 164 8.87 -3.28 -2.35
N TYR A 165 9.11 -4.08 -1.30
CA TYR A 165 10.45 -4.56 -0.99
C TYR A 165 11.04 -5.38 -2.16
N GLU A 166 10.31 -6.37 -2.67
CA GLU A 166 10.76 -7.21 -3.79
C GLU A 166 11.01 -6.37 -5.06
N ALA A 167 10.11 -5.41 -5.35
CA ALA A 167 10.23 -4.50 -6.48
C ALA A 167 11.48 -3.60 -6.40
N LEU A 168 11.89 -3.23 -5.17
CA LEU A 168 12.95 -2.28 -4.90
C LEU A 168 14.22 -2.90 -4.29
N ILE A 169 14.40 -4.23 -4.39
CA ILE A 169 15.63 -4.93 -3.98
C ILE A 169 16.92 -4.19 -4.44
N PRO A 170 17.03 -3.65 -5.67
CA PRO A 170 18.22 -2.93 -6.11
C PRO A 170 18.57 -1.67 -5.29
N TYR A 171 17.64 -1.15 -4.48
CA TYR A 171 17.82 0.03 -3.63
C TYR A 171 17.99 -0.32 -2.15
N VAL A 172 17.91 -1.60 -1.79
CA VAL A 172 18.09 -2.05 -0.40
C VAL A 172 19.54 -1.84 0.02
N GLN A 173 19.75 -1.35 1.24
CA GLN A 173 21.09 -1.15 1.79
C GLN A 173 21.86 -2.47 1.88
N ASP A 174 23.12 -2.47 1.45
CA ASP A 174 24.03 -3.61 1.60
C ASP A 174 24.11 -4.09 3.05
N GLY A 175 23.99 -5.42 3.24
CA GLY A 175 24.02 -6.04 4.58
C GLY A 175 22.74 -5.82 5.40
N LEU A 176 21.65 -5.37 4.78
CA LEU A 176 20.32 -5.31 5.38
C LEU A 176 19.37 -6.20 4.57
N THR A 177 18.51 -6.96 5.23
CA THR A 177 17.50 -7.80 4.58
C THR A 177 16.16 -7.69 5.30
N CYS A 178 15.06 -7.71 4.55
CA CYS A 178 13.72 -7.82 5.13
C CYS A 178 13.12 -9.22 4.87
N ARG A 179 12.40 -9.74 5.86
CA ARG A 179 11.56 -10.95 5.76
C ARG A 179 10.15 -10.65 6.23
N PHE A 180 9.17 -11.39 5.71
CA PHE A 180 7.74 -11.06 5.86
C PHE A 180 6.96 -12.27 6.34
N VAL A 181 6.67 -12.38 7.64
CA VAL A 181 5.87 -13.47 8.22
C VAL A 181 4.40 -13.07 8.20
N SER A 182 3.54 -13.90 7.60
CA SER A 182 2.13 -13.56 7.45
C SER A 182 1.15 -14.70 7.66
N ASN A 183 1.47 -15.90 7.20
CA ASN A 183 0.56 -17.04 7.34
C ASN A 183 0.55 -17.53 8.80
N ILE A 184 -0.62 -17.92 9.31
CA ILE A 184 -0.76 -18.48 10.66
C ILE A 184 -0.22 -19.92 10.75
N ASP A 185 0.00 -20.58 9.61
CA ASP A 185 0.72 -21.84 9.55
C ASP A 185 2.11 -21.68 10.21
N PRO A 186 2.43 -22.44 11.27
CA PRO A 186 3.68 -22.26 12.01
C PRO A 186 4.94 -22.46 11.17
N ALA A 187 4.85 -23.15 10.03
CA ALA A 187 5.95 -23.29 9.09
C ALA A 187 6.43 -21.91 8.58
N ASP A 188 5.53 -20.95 8.40
CA ASP A 188 5.87 -19.64 7.84
C ASP A 188 6.84 -18.86 8.75
N CYS A 189 6.54 -18.81 10.04
CA CYS A 189 7.42 -18.20 11.02
C CYS A 189 8.70 -19.02 11.20
N ALA A 190 8.59 -20.36 11.31
CA ALA A 190 9.72 -21.24 11.58
C ALA A 190 10.80 -21.13 10.50
N GLU A 191 10.42 -21.22 9.22
CA GLU A 191 11.36 -21.11 8.09
C GLU A 191 12.00 -19.73 8.01
N LYS A 192 11.24 -18.67 8.29
CA LYS A 192 11.74 -17.29 8.21
C LYS A 192 12.69 -16.89 9.32
N VAL A 193 12.71 -17.60 10.45
CA VAL A 193 13.62 -17.33 11.56
C VAL A 193 14.75 -18.36 11.71
N ALA A 194 14.69 -19.49 10.99
CA ALA A 194 15.56 -20.65 11.22
C ALA A 194 17.07 -20.37 11.14
N ASP A 195 17.50 -19.44 10.27
CA ASP A 195 18.89 -19.07 10.00
C ASP A 195 19.26 -17.67 10.51
N LEU A 196 18.39 -17.02 11.30
CA LEU A 196 18.63 -15.66 11.80
C LEU A 196 19.48 -15.65 13.08
N ASP A 197 20.36 -14.64 13.21
CA ASP A 197 21.00 -14.30 14.49
C ASP A 197 20.03 -13.44 15.32
N PRO A 198 19.57 -13.90 16.49
CA PRO A 198 18.67 -13.11 17.33
C PRO A 198 19.32 -11.80 17.80
N GLU A 199 20.65 -11.71 17.88
CA GLU A 199 21.35 -10.49 18.30
C GLU A 199 21.33 -9.37 17.23
N THR A 200 21.03 -9.70 15.97
CA THR A 200 21.00 -8.74 14.84
C THR A 200 19.65 -8.65 14.13
N THR A 201 18.60 -9.24 14.72
CA THR A 201 17.25 -9.29 14.12
C THR A 201 16.27 -8.33 14.78
N LEU A 202 15.63 -7.44 14.01
CA LEU A 202 14.56 -6.56 14.45
C LEU A 202 13.21 -7.06 13.97
N PHE A 203 12.20 -7.10 14.83
CA PHE A 203 10.83 -7.50 14.53
C PHE A 203 9.90 -6.28 14.49
N ILE A 204 9.08 -6.19 13.44
CA ILE A 204 8.02 -5.19 13.30
C ILE A 204 6.68 -5.90 13.36
N VAL A 205 5.89 -5.64 14.40
CA VAL A 205 4.54 -6.20 14.53
C VAL A 205 3.51 -5.22 13.95
N ALA A 206 2.97 -5.53 12.77
CA ALA A 206 2.08 -4.66 12.02
C ALA A 206 0.61 -5.10 12.12
N SER A 207 -0.14 -4.48 13.05
CA SER A 207 -1.57 -4.75 13.24
C SER A 207 -2.31 -3.51 13.74
N LYS A 208 -3.28 -3.04 12.95
CA LYS A 208 -4.10 -1.85 13.28
C LYS A 208 -4.70 -1.92 14.68
N THR A 209 -5.38 -3.02 14.97
CA THR A 209 -6.10 -3.22 16.24
C THR A 209 -5.25 -3.90 17.31
N PHE A 210 -4.09 -4.43 16.91
CA PHE A 210 -3.24 -5.29 17.71
C PHE A 210 -4.01 -6.47 18.32
N THR A 211 -4.96 -7.03 17.56
CA THR A 211 -5.80 -8.18 17.94
C THR A 211 -5.94 -9.24 16.86
N THR A 212 -5.37 -8.99 15.67
CA THR A 212 -5.44 -9.93 14.55
C THR A 212 -4.82 -11.26 14.99
N LEU A 213 -5.60 -12.34 14.92
CA LEU A 213 -5.23 -13.64 15.48
C LEU A 213 -3.94 -14.16 14.85
N GLU A 214 -3.85 -14.12 13.53
CA GLU A 214 -2.70 -14.56 12.75
C GLU A 214 -1.45 -13.77 13.14
N THR A 215 -1.54 -12.44 13.13
CA THR A 215 -0.41 -11.55 13.45
C THR A 215 0.08 -11.73 14.88
N LEU A 216 -0.82 -11.78 15.87
CA LEU A 216 -0.43 -11.95 17.27
C LEU A 216 0.12 -13.36 17.56
N THR A 217 -0.40 -14.38 16.88
CA THR A 217 0.12 -15.75 16.99
C THR A 217 1.56 -15.80 16.49
N ASN A 218 1.83 -15.25 15.30
CA ASN A 218 3.17 -15.15 14.74
C ASN A 218 4.10 -14.26 15.58
N ALA A 219 3.61 -13.13 16.10
CA ALA A 219 4.40 -12.26 16.96
C ALA A 219 4.83 -12.98 18.26
N ARG A 220 3.93 -13.78 18.86
CA ARG A 220 4.27 -14.61 20.04
C ARG A 220 5.27 -15.69 19.68
N MET A 221 5.09 -16.40 18.56
CA MET A 221 6.05 -17.40 18.09
C MET A 221 7.44 -16.81 17.85
N ALA A 222 7.52 -15.68 17.16
CA ALA A 222 8.79 -14.98 16.91
C ALA A 222 9.44 -14.51 18.22
N ARG A 223 8.65 -14.00 19.17
CA ARG A 223 9.13 -13.61 20.50
C ARG A 223 9.66 -14.81 21.29
N ASP A 224 8.95 -15.93 21.25
CA ASP A 224 9.35 -17.15 21.97
C ASP A 224 10.64 -17.75 21.37
N TRP A 225 10.77 -17.78 20.04
CA TRP A 225 12.01 -18.14 19.34
C TRP A 225 13.17 -17.20 19.73
N PHE A 226 12.95 -15.90 19.68
CA PHE A 226 13.95 -14.88 19.95
C PHE A 226 14.48 -14.96 21.39
N LEU A 227 13.58 -14.95 22.38
CA LEU A 227 13.96 -15.03 23.78
C LEU A 227 14.57 -16.39 24.13
N GLY A 228 14.00 -17.49 23.61
CA GLY A 228 14.52 -18.84 23.82
C GLY A 228 15.95 -18.96 23.31
N THR A 229 16.22 -18.48 22.09
CA THR A 229 17.55 -18.58 21.47
C THR A 229 18.58 -17.71 22.19
N LEU A 230 18.21 -16.51 22.65
CA LEU A 230 19.10 -15.66 23.45
C LEU A 230 19.44 -16.29 24.82
N VAL A 231 18.46 -16.91 25.49
CA VAL A 231 18.66 -17.56 26.78
C VAL A 231 19.49 -18.84 26.62
N ASP A 232 19.13 -19.71 25.69
CA ASP A 232 19.83 -20.97 25.42
C ASP A 232 21.29 -20.73 24.97
N GLY A 233 21.52 -19.65 24.23
CA GLY A 233 22.85 -19.20 23.83
C GLY A 233 23.65 -18.49 24.93
N GLY A 234 23.06 -18.24 26.10
CA GLY A 234 23.71 -17.52 27.21
C GLY A 234 23.97 -16.04 26.92
N VAL A 235 23.26 -15.45 25.94
CA VAL A 235 23.39 -14.03 25.55
C VAL A 235 22.72 -13.12 26.58
N ILE A 236 21.59 -13.57 27.15
CA ILE A 236 20.88 -12.88 28.23
C ILE A 236 20.60 -13.85 29.38
N GLU A 237 20.41 -13.30 30.58
CA GLU A 237 19.93 -14.08 31.73
C GLU A 237 18.45 -14.45 31.56
N ASP A 238 18.04 -15.60 32.12
CA ASP A 238 16.63 -16.01 32.14
C ASP A 238 15.86 -15.30 33.27
N THR A 239 15.75 -13.98 33.15
CA THR A 239 14.99 -13.13 34.08
C THR A 239 14.02 -12.26 33.31
N ASP A 240 12.90 -11.89 33.95
CA ASP A 240 11.88 -11.04 33.33
C ASP A 240 12.46 -9.68 32.90
N ASP A 241 13.40 -9.13 33.68
CA ASP A 241 14.03 -7.84 33.40
C ASP A 241 14.91 -7.90 32.15
N ALA A 242 15.73 -8.95 32.02
CA ALA A 242 16.57 -9.17 30.83
C ALA A 242 15.71 -9.42 29.58
N ARG A 243 14.65 -10.24 29.70
CA ARG A 243 13.70 -10.50 28.61
C ARG A 243 12.99 -9.22 28.15
N ARG A 244 12.51 -8.37 29.07
CA ARG A 244 11.90 -7.06 28.72
C ARG A 244 12.90 -6.12 28.05
N GLY A 245 14.13 -6.07 28.55
CA GLY A 245 15.19 -5.26 27.94
C GLY A 245 15.53 -5.70 26.51
N ALA A 246 15.51 -7.01 26.25
CA ALA A 246 15.70 -7.56 24.90
C ALA A 246 14.53 -7.20 23.96
N ILE A 247 13.28 -7.38 24.40
CA ILE A 247 12.10 -7.01 23.60
C ILE A 247 12.12 -5.53 23.22
N ALA A 248 12.42 -4.63 24.16
CA ALA A 248 12.44 -3.19 23.91
C ALA A 248 13.42 -2.75 22.80
N LYS A 249 14.46 -3.53 22.54
CA LYS A 249 15.46 -3.27 21.48
C LYS A 249 15.16 -3.98 20.16
N HIS A 250 14.44 -5.10 20.20
CA HIS A 250 14.26 -5.98 19.04
C HIS A 250 12.82 -6.07 18.54
N PHE A 251 11.87 -5.40 19.19
CA PHE A 251 10.48 -5.37 18.75
C PHE A 251 9.96 -3.93 18.70
N VAL A 252 9.36 -3.58 17.57
CA VAL A 252 8.61 -2.34 17.36
C VAL A 252 7.22 -2.65 16.82
N ALA A 253 6.29 -1.71 16.93
CA ALA A 253 4.90 -1.94 16.53
C ALA A 253 4.43 -0.92 15.50
N VAL A 254 3.66 -1.37 14.51
CA VAL A 254 2.85 -0.49 13.65
C VAL A 254 1.40 -0.68 14.07
N SER A 255 0.91 0.23 14.91
CA SER A 255 -0.41 0.13 15.56
C SER A 255 -0.82 1.44 16.24
N THR A 256 -2.12 1.61 16.45
CA THR A 256 -2.67 2.67 17.32
C THR A 256 -3.11 2.15 18.69
N ALA A 257 -3.07 0.85 18.94
CA ALA A 257 -3.49 0.24 20.21
C ALA A 257 -2.35 0.21 21.25
N LEU A 258 -1.90 1.39 21.69
CA LEU A 258 -0.71 1.55 22.55
C LEU A 258 -0.74 0.70 23.82
N ASP A 259 -1.90 0.54 24.46
CA ASP A 259 -2.05 -0.30 25.66
C ASP A 259 -1.69 -1.77 25.38
N LYS A 260 -2.08 -2.29 24.21
CA LYS A 260 -1.79 -3.68 23.81
C LYS A 260 -0.35 -3.87 23.36
N VAL A 261 0.23 -2.83 22.76
CA VAL A 261 1.67 -2.78 22.44
C VAL A 261 2.50 -2.87 23.72
N ALA A 262 2.12 -2.09 24.75
CA ALA A 262 2.75 -2.14 26.06
C ALA A 262 2.58 -3.50 26.75
N GLU A 263 1.37 -4.09 26.70
CA GLU A 263 1.10 -5.43 27.24
C GLU A 263 1.96 -6.52 26.58
N PHE A 264 2.26 -6.38 25.29
CA PHE A 264 3.17 -7.28 24.59
C PHE A 264 4.63 -7.15 25.05
N GLY A 265 4.99 -6.01 25.65
CA GLY A 265 6.33 -5.67 26.14
C GLY A 265 7.11 -4.73 25.22
N ILE A 266 6.50 -4.21 24.16
CA ILE A 266 7.10 -3.20 23.27
C ILE A 266 6.97 -1.83 23.94
N ASP A 267 8.05 -1.05 23.93
CA ASP A 267 7.99 0.34 24.37
C ASP A 267 7.02 1.13 23.46
N PRO A 268 5.96 1.77 23.99
CA PRO A 268 5.03 2.57 23.20
C PRO A 268 5.70 3.70 22.40
N VAL A 269 6.89 4.18 22.82
CA VAL A 269 7.70 5.11 22.03
C VAL A 269 8.11 4.50 20.68
N ASN A 270 8.25 3.18 20.60
CA ASN A 270 8.54 2.43 19.39
C ASN A 270 7.27 1.93 18.66
N ALA A 271 6.11 2.54 18.95
CA ALA A 271 4.88 2.34 18.19
C ALA A 271 4.70 3.43 17.13
N PHE A 272 4.37 3.03 15.91
CA PHE A 272 4.09 3.91 14.78
C PHE A 272 2.61 3.81 14.42
N GLY A 273 1.86 4.88 14.69
CA GLY A 273 0.42 4.94 14.51
C GLY A 273 0.00 5.16 13.06
N PHE A 274 -1.26 4.81 12.74
CA PHE A 274 -1.92 5.15 11.49
C PHE A 274 -3.44 5.17 11.66
N TRP A 275 -4.15 5.91 10.81
CA TRP A 275 -5.52 6.34 11.11
C TRP A 275 -6.62 5.36 10.66
N ASN A 276 -7.83 5.58 11.16
CA ASN A 276 -8.99 4.76 10.82
C ASN A 276 -9.36 4.82 9.32
N TRP A 277 -9.15 5.97 8.67
CA TRP A 277 -9.40 6.24 7.24
C TRP A 277 -8.37 5.60 6.30
N VAL A 278 -7.28 5.03 6.84
CA VAL A 278 -6.36 4.18 6.08
C VAL A 278 -6.91 2.75 6.05
N GLY A 279 -7.39 2.35 4.88
CA GLY A 279 -7.78 0.97 4.61
C GLY A 279 -6.55 0.05 4.50
N GLY A 280 -6.62 -1.18 5.01
CA GLY A 280 -5.45 -2.07 5.05
C GLY A 280 -4.79 -2.29 3.69
N ARG A 281 -5.58 -2.50 2.62
CA ARG A 281 -5.06 -2.67 1.25
C ARG A 281 -4.51 -1.39 0.59
N TYR A 282 -4.59 -0.26 1.29
CA TYR A 282 -4.10 1.06 0.86
C TYR A 282 -3.17 1.67 1.91
N SER A 283 -2.40 0.83 2.63
CA SER A 283 -1.66 1.27 3.82
C SER A 283 -0.14 1.28 3.65
N VAL A 284 0.42 0.76 2.54
CA VAL A 284 1.88 0.62 2.37
C VAL A 284 2.64 1.94 2.44
N ASP A 285 1.99 3.05 2.11
CA ASP A 285 2.46 4.43 2.17
C ASP A 285 2.26 5.11 3.55
N SER A 286 1.76 4.37 4.55
CA SER A 286 1.68 4.77 5.95
C SER A 286 2.81 4.16 6.79
N ALA A 287 2.65 4.15 8.13
CA ALA A 287 3.49 3.40 9.05
C ALA A 287 3.67 1.91 8.71
N VAL A 288 2.73 1.29 7.98
CA VAL A 288 2.87 -0.09 7.49
C VAL A 288 4.06 -0.23 6.53
N GLY A 289 4.49 0.84 5.87
CA GLY A 289 5.69 0.89 5.04
C GLY A 289 7.02 0.95 5.80
N LEU A 290 7.03 0.94 7.14
CA LEU A 290 8.26 0.99 7.94
C LEU A 290 9.37 0.02 7.52
N PRO A 291 9.12 -1.29 7.28
CA PRO A 291 10.16 -2.19 6.78
C PRO A 291 10.76 -1.73 5.44
N VAL A 292 9.96 -1.13 4.56
CA VAL A 292 10.44 -0.59 3.28
C VAL A 292 11.29 0.66 3.53
N ALA A 293 10.84 1.60 4.36
CA ALA A 293 11.59 2.80 4.72
C ALA A 293 12.95 2.47 5.35
N ILE A 294 13.03 1.40 6.16
CA ILE A 294 14.30 0.87 6.69
C ILE A 294 15.17 0.30 5.56
N ALA A 295 14.59 -0.50 4.66
CA ALA A 295 15.31 -1.19 3.60
C ALA A 295 15.96 -0.22 2.58
N ILE A 296 15.17 0.71 2.03
CA ILE A 296 15.61 1.63 0.95
C ILE A 296 16.00 3.03 1.46
N GLY A 297 15.75 3.30 2.74
CA GLY A 297 16.09 4.56 3.39
C GLY A 297 15.01 5.65 3.28
N PRO A 298 15.11 6.71 4.10
CA PRO A 298 14.16 7.81 4.10
C PRO A 298 14.00 8.48 2.73
N ASP A 299 15.09 8.73 2.01
CA ASP A 299 15.05 9.37 0.70
C ASP A 299 14.34 8.49 -0.35
N GLY A 300 14.64 7.19 -0.36
CA GLY A 300 13.97 6.24 -1.25
C GLY A 300 12.47 6.12 -0.96
N PHE A 301 12.08 6.14 0.32
CA PHE A 301 10.66 6.12 0.68
C PHE A 301 9.95 7.44 0.36
N ARG A 302 10.62 8.59 0.52
CA ARG A 302 10.08 9.89 0.08
C ARG A 302 9.84 9.91 -1.43
N ASP A 303 10.77 9.39 -2.22
CA ASP A 303 10.63 9.30 -3.68
C ASP A 303 9.49 8.35 -4.08
N PHE A 304 9.35 7.23 -3.37
CA PHE A 304 8.22 6.32 -3.52
C PHE A 304 6.87 7.03 -3.26
N LEU A 305 6.75 7.82 -2.19
CA LEU A 305 5.55 8.61 -1.91
C LEU A 305 5.32 9.70 -2.96
N ALA A 306 6.38 10.32 -3.48
CA ALA A 306 6.28 11.33 -4.53
C ALA A 306 5.69 10.73 -5.83
N GLY A 307 6.07 9.50 -6.19
CA GLY A 307 5.47 8.77 -7.31
C GLY A 307 3.95 8.54 -7.13
N PHE A 308 3.52 8.14 -5.93
CA PHE A 308 2.10 8.03 -5.60
C PHE A 308 1.39 9.39 -5.73
N HIS A 309 1.99 10.45 -5.21
CA HIS A 309 1.43 11.80 -5.27
C HIS A 309 1.28 12.29 -6.72
N ALA A 310 2.26 12.02 -7.59
CA ALA A 310 2.19 12.38 -9.00
C ALA A 310 0.99 11.72 -9.70
N VAL A 311 0.72 10.43 -9.42
CA VAL A 311 -0.44 9.72 -9.96
C VAL A 311 -1.76 10.27 -9.39
N ASP A 312 -1.79 10.64 -8.11
CA ASP A 312 -2.96 11.30 -7.52
C ASP A 312 -3.27 12.64 -8.18
N GLN A 313 -2.24 13.47 -8.41
CA GLN A 313 -2.39 14.74 -9.09
C GLN A 313 -2.88 14.56 -10.52
N HIS A 314 -2.38 13.56 -11.24
CA HIS A 314 -2.92 13.18 -12.55
C HIS A 314 -4.39 12.82 -12.45
N PHE A 315 -4.75 11.94 -11.51
CA PHE A 315 -6.13 11.51 -11.34
C PHE A 315 -7.05 12.68 -10.95
N LEU A 316 -6.58 13.65 -10.18
CA LEU A 316 -7.33 14.82 -9.76
C LEU A 316 -7.53 15.86 -10.87
N THR A 317 -6.47 16.17 -11.61
CA THR A 317 -6.39 17.41 -12.40
C THR A 317 -6.46 17.21 -13.90
N GLU A 318 -6.05 16.03 -14.41
CA GLU A 318 -6.03 15.77 -15.85
C GLU A 318 -7.45 15.69 -16.43
N ALA A 319 -7.61 16.17 -17.67
CA ALA A 319 -8.87 16.13 -18.40
C ALA A 319 -9.38 14.67 -18.50
N PRO A 320 -10.69 14.38 -18.32
CA PRO A 320 -11.20 13.01 -18.25
C PRO A 320 -10.76 12.11 -19.42
N GLU A 321 -10.72 12.65 -20.65
CA GLU A 321 -10.31 11.96 -21.87
C GLU A 321 -8.79 11.67 -21.95
N ARG A 322 -7.99 12.23 -21.04
CA ARG A 322 -6.54 12.00 -20.90
C ARG A 322 -6.17 11.41 -19.53
N ASN A 323 -7.16 11.21 -18.66
CA ASN A 323 -6.97 10.78 -17.29
C ASN A 323 -6.80 9.26 -17.22
N VAL A 324 -5.55 8.80 -17.09
CA VAL A 324 -5.21 7.38 -17.25
C VAL A 324 -5.93 6.47 -16.25
N PRO A 325 -5.90 6.74 -14.91
CA PRO A 325 -6.63 5.90 -13.96
C PRO A 325 -8.15 5.86 -14.22
N LEU A 326 -8.73 6.99 -14.63
CA LEU A 326 -10.15 7.08 -14.97
C LEU A 326 -10.48 6.22 -16.20
N LEU A 327 -9.71 6.36 -17.29
CA LEU A 327 -9.90 5.58 -18.51
C LEU A 327 -9.73 4.08 -18.26
N MET A 328 -8.71 3.68 -17.50
CA MET A 328 -8.50 2.27 -17.11
C MET A 328 -9.66 1.74 -16.26
N GLY A 329 -10.20 2.54 -15.34
CA GLY A 329 -11.40 2.20 -14.58
C GLY A 329 -12.63 1.99 -15.47
N LEU A 330 -12.86 2.89 -16.43
CA LEU A 330 -13.95 2.78 -17.39
C LEU A 330 -13.79 1.59 -18.35
N LEU A 331 -12.56 1.25 -18.74
CA LEU A 331 -12.28 0.04 -19.51
C LEU A 331 -12.65 -1.23 -18.72
N ASN A 332 -12.38 -1.27 -17.43
CA ASN A 332 -12.83 -2.39 -16.60
C ASN A 332 -14.37 -2.50 -16.60
N VAL A 333 -15.11 -1.39 -16.49
CA VAL A 333 -16.57 -1.39 -16.63
C VAL A 333 -16.98 -1.90 -18.01
N TRP A 334 -16.32 -1.43 -19.08
CA TRP A 334 -16.59 -1.87 -20.44
C TRP A 334 -16.46 -3.39 -20.61
N TYR A 335 -15.33 -3.96 -20.16
CA TYR A 335 -15.06 -5.38 -20.33
C TYR A 335 -15.91 -6.26 -19.42
N VAL A 336 -16.07 -5.88 -18.14
CA VAL A 336 -16.84 -6.68 -17.19
C VAL A 336 -18.32 -6.69 -17.55
N ASN A 337 -18.91 -5.52 -17.82
CA ASN A 337 -20.35 -5.39 -17.90
C ASN A 337 -20.92 -5.61 -19.31
N PHE A 338 -20.15 -5.32 -20.36
CA PHE A 338 -20.63 -5.40 -21.75
C PHE A 338 -20.00 -6.55 -22.54
N PHE A 339 -18.77 -6.95 -22.20
CA PHE A 339 -18.14 -8.16 -22.76
C PHE A 339 -18.27 -9.40 -21.87
N GLY A 340 -18.69 -9.26 -20.61
CA GLY A 340 -18.79 -10.39 -19.67
C GLY A 340 -17.42 -10.96 -19.26
N ALA A 341 -16.36 -10.15 -19.32
CA ALA A 341 -15.03 -10.59 -18.93
C ALA A 341 -14.92 -10.63 -17.39
N HIS A 342 -14.99 -11.83 -16.80
CA HIS A 342 -14.95 -12.02 -15.35
C HIS A 342 -13.54 -12.15 -14.76
N SER A 343 -12.49 -12.04 -15.58
CA SER A 343 -11.10 -12.16 -15.17
C SER A 343 -10.26 -11.02 -15.72
N HIS A 344 -9.34 -10.50 -14.91
CA HIS A 344 -8.32 -9.53 -15.32
C HIS A 344 -6.94 -10.10 -14.97
N ALA A 345 -6.04 -10.17 -15.95
CA ALA A 345 -4.70 -10.69 -15.75
C ALA A 345 -3.70 -9.55 -15.56
N VAL A 346 -2.97 -9.56 -14.45
CA VAL A 346 -1.84 -8.66 -14.17
C VAL A 346 -0.56 -9.41 -14.49
N LEU A 347 0.16 -8.97 -15.53
CA LEU A 347 1.29 -9.70 -16.11
C LEU A 347 2.52 -8.80 -16.21
N PRO A 348 3.20 -8.49 -15.10
CA PRO A 348 4.39 -7.66 -15.14
C PRO A 348 5.55 -8.40 -15.81
N TYR A 349 6.14 -7.80 -16.85
CA TYR A 349 7.34 -8.32 -17.51
C TYR A 349 8.62 -7.84 -16.81
N ALA A 350 8.65 -8.00 -15.48
CA ALA A 350 9.79 -7.67 -14.63
C ALA A 350 9.83 -8.62 -13.43
N GLN A 351 10.95 -9.32 -13.23
CA GLN A 351 11.06 -10.36 -12.20
C GLN A 351 10.90 -9.79 -10.78
N TYR A 352 11.38 -8.57 -10.53
CA TYR A 352 11.20 -7.91 -9.23
C TYR A 352 9.73 -7.59 -8.91
N LEU A 353 8.85 -7.55 -9.90
CA LEU A 353 7.40 -7.36 -9.72
C LEU A 353 6.61 -8.67 -9.59
N HIS A 354 7.26 -9.81 -9.27
CA HIS A 354 6.57 -11.11 -9.15
C HIS A 354 5.55 -11.19 -8.00
N ARG A 355 5.45 -10.15 -7.15
CA ARG A 355 4.49 -10.00 -6.05
C ARG A 355 3.47 -8.87 -6.28
N PHE A 356 3.43 -8.27 -7.48
CA PHE A 356 2.56 -7.13 -7.81
C PHE A 356 1.07 -7.48 -7.87
#